data_AF-A0A3M2E1H1-F1
#
_entry.id   AF-A0A3M2E1H1-F1
#
_cell.length_a   1.000
_cell.length_b   1.000
_cell.length_c   1.000
_cell.angle_alpha   90.00
_cell.angle_beta   90.00
_cell.angle_gamma   90.00
#
_symmetry.space_group_name_H-M   'P 1'
#
loop_
_entity.id
_entity.type
_entity.pdbx_description
1 polymer ?
#
loop_
_entity_poly.entity_id
_entity_poly.type
_entity_poly.pdbx_seq_one_letter_code
_entity_poly.pdbx_strand_id
1 'polypeptide(L)'
;MQRLGSWLAVALAATAACSNPGPAGIGQPCADPSDCAASAQCFAGVCTPRCRSHVECGDGYRCTDDGVCEMVESSVGDACVRELDCGVHQTCRPDDADVDGDGRLAATCQPVAPGRVPGAPCAADADCQTGVCAIGTCADLCAGDSDCGPDRVCADVPRLLPGAAPLFATCLPARARFSAPVPLAENGGRVRVAVPSHAASVAVVVRAENPQVTVGVTRAVAPDGTVLVDWPNPGRIRYAPARHESTLLIPNAPDIDVAVGAYEFTVTALRAPGELAGETPRVDVVYALGPDTGAATIDLHMVFLDLAGHPCAAAFDGGTLSAATASVSPSFADFVDAIDAILAPAGVSVGAVTYRDLRGRPDLDALDTRELGALLSTSTEPGGATVFFVRSIDPSGILALAGAIPGAPGLVGRPTAGVAIGAEALCYRSWTDLARSAAHAIGHYAGLFANVAPDGTADPIADSPTDASNLMYFSEFGGVGVSPGQAEVLRRSPVTR
;
A
#
# COMPACT_ATOMS: atom_id res chain seq x y z
N MET A 1 14.23 80.98 30.96
CA MET A 1 14.12 80.81 32.43
C MET A 1 14.38 79.34 32.72
N GLN A 2 15.59 79.03 33.22
CA GLN A 2 15.85 78.62 34.62
C GLN A 2 15.37 77.19 34.91
N ARG A 3 16.09 76.28 35.57
CA ARG A 3 17.49 76.11 36.01
C ARG A 3 17.41 74.85 36.91
N LEU A 4 18.47 74.02 36.93
CA LEU A 4 18.89 73.14 38.05
C LEU A 4 17.95 71.96 38.40
N GLY A 5 18.41 70.74 38.70
CA GLY A 5 19.75 70.23 38.97
C GLY A 5 19.65 68.81 39.55
N SER A 6 20.78 68.34 40.10
CA SER A 6 20.93 67.15 40.98
C SER A 6 21.33 65.83 40.31
N TRP A 7 22.64 65.75 40.04
CA TRP A 7 23.57 64.71 40.47
C TRP A 7 22.99 63.61 41.39
N LEU A 8 23.08 62.35 40.95
CA LEU A 8 23.31 61.22 41.85
C LEU A 8 24.20 60.20 41.13
N ALA A 9 25.48 60.19 41.50
CA ALA A 9 26.43 59.15 41.16
C ALA A 9 26.17 57.95 42.08
N VAL A 10 25.68 56.84 41.51
CA VAL A 10 25.67 55.54 42.19
C VAL A 10 26.80 54.71 41.61
N ALA A 11 27.81 54.48 42.45
CA ALA A 11 28.89 53.56 42.21
C ALA A 11 28.34 52.13 42.10
N LEU A 12 28.31 51.55 40.89
CA LEU A 12 28.23 50.11 40.72
C LEU A 12 29.65 49.55 40.86
N ALA A 13 29.92 48.98 42.02
CA ALA A 13 31.08 48.16 42.28
C ALA A 13 31.03 46.91 41.38
N ALA A 14 32.01 46.80 40.49
CA ALA A 14 32.27 45.64 39.67
C ALA A 14 32.73 44.47 40.56
N THR A 15 31.80 43.63 41.00
CA THR A 15 32.11 42.26 41.42
C THR A 15 32.04 41.36 40.20
N ALA A 16 33.13 41.32 39.43
CA ALA A 16 33.39 40.27 38.44
C ALA A 16 33.67 38.96 39.21
N ALA A 17 32.62 38.35 39.75
CA ALA A 17 32.67 36.98 40.20
C ALA A 17 32.67 36.10 38.95
N CYS A 18 33.83 35.52 38.64
CA CYS A 18 33.99 34.44 37.66
C CYS A 18 33.20 33.22 38.13
N SER A 19 31.87 33.31 38.06
CA SER A 19 31.01 32.14 38.07
C SER A 19 31.25 31.54 36.70
N ASN A 20 32.14 30.55 36.59
CA ASN A 20 32.17 29.72 35.38
C ASN A 20 30.75 29.22 35.19
N PRO A 21 29.99 29.75 34.21
CA PRO A 21 28.68 29.21 33.93
C PRO A 21 28.93 27.74 33.65
N GLY A 22 28.18 26.86 34.29
CA GLY A 22 28.22 25.44 33.92
C GLY A 22 28.00 25.32 32.41
N PRO A 23 28.41 24.19 31.81
CA PRO A 23 28.22 23.98 30.39
C PRO A 23 26.76 24.23 30.00
N ALA A 24 26.57 24.95 28.90
CA ALA A 24 25.32 25.47 28.43
C ALA A 24 24.34 24.33 28.12
N GLY A 25 23.07 24.56 28.49
CA GLY A 25 21.99 23.60 28.24
C GLY A 25 21.55 23.59 26.78
N ILE A 26 20.76 22.59 26.40
CA ILE A 26 20.13 22.52 25.07
C ILE A 26 19.35 23.82 24.78
N GLY A 27 19.55 24.39 23.59
CA GLY A 27 18.96 25.65 23.13
C GLY A 27 19.75 26.91 23.49
N GLN A 28 20.84 26.81 24.25
CA GLN A 28 21.72 27.94 24.55
C GLN A 28 22.78 28.12 23.45
N PRO A 29 23.24 29.37 23.22
CA PRO A 29 24.28 29.63 22.23
C PRO A 29 25.61 29.00 22.65
N CYS A 30 26.41 28.62 21.66
CA CYS A 30 27.75 28.07 21.85
C CYS A 30 28.65 28.54 20.70
N ALA A 31 29.96 28.63 20.97
CA ALA A 31 30.98 28.79 19.95
C ALA A 31 31.64 27.43 19.67
N ASP A 32 31.88 26.65 20.73
CA ASP A 32 32.67 25.44 20.68
C ASP A 32 31.92 24.26 21.32
N PRO A 33 32.21 22.99 20.96
CA PRO A 33 31.57 21.83 21.58
C PRO A 33 31.72 21.76 23.11
N SER A 34 32.79 22.33 23.67
CA SER A 34 33.01 22.39 25.13
C SER A 34 32.06 23.33 25.86
N ASP A 35 31.39 24.23 25.15
CA ASP A 35 30.42 25.15 25.73
C ASP A 35 29.12 24.45 26.12
N CYS A 36 28.85 23.25 25.56
CA CYS A 36 27.61 22.53 25.77
C CYS A 36 27.73 21.44 26.84
N ALA A 37 26.61 21.08 27.48
CA ALA A 37 26.55 19.94 28.39
C ALA A 37 27.01 18.64 27.70
N ALA A 38 27.51 17.67 28.46
CA ALA A 38 28.08 16.44 27.89
C ALA A 38 27.12 15.62 26.99
N SER A 39 25.80 15.76 27.20
CA SER A 39 24.75 15.15 26.38
C SER A 39 24.38 15.96 25.13
N ALA A 40 25.04 17.09 24.90
CA ALA A 40 24.80 18.03 23.82
C ALA A 40 26.07 18.27 22.99
N GLN A 41 25.88 18.91 21.85
CA GLN A 41 26.91 19.32 20.90
C GLN A 41 26.66 20.76 20.49
N CYS A 42 27.70 21.48 20.06
CA CYS A 42 27.52 22.79 19.47
C CYS A 42 27.25 22.65 17.96
N PHE A 43 26.01 22.91 17.53
CA PHE A 43 25.60 22.77 16.13
C PHE A 43 24.93 24.06 15.65
N ALA A 44 25.43 24.63 14.55
CA ALA A 44 24.97 25.92 14.03
C ALA A 44 24.93 27.05 15.09
N GLY A 45 25.89 27.04 16.02
CA GLY A 45 26.01 28.05 17.09
C GLY A 45 25.04 27.88 18.26
N VAL A 46 24.33 26.74 18.34
CA VAL A 46 23.40 26.42 19.43
C VAL A 46 23.68 25.02 19.97
N CYS A 47 23.59 24.84 21.29
CA CYS A 47 23.69 23.53 21.91
C CYS A 47 22.47 22.68 21.56
N THR A 48 22.67 21.60 20.81
CA THR A 48 21.63 20.62 20.44
C THR A 48 21.93 19.28 21.09
N PRO A 49 20.95 18.38 21.26
CA PRO A 49 21.24 17.01 21.67
C PRO A 49 22.28 16.36 20.75
N ARG A 50 23.13 15.49 21.31
CA ARG A 50 23.97 14.61 20.48
C ARG A 50 23.08 13.76 19.58
N CYS A 51 23.46 13.67 18.31
CA CYS A 51 22.69 12.94 17.33
C CYS A 51 22.76 11.44 17.61
N ARG A 52 21.68 10.73 17.27
CA ARG A 52 21.61 9.26 17.28
C ARG A 52 21.60 8.69 15.87
N SER A 53 21.13 9.47 14.91
CA SER A 53 21.12 9.14 13.50
C SER A 53 21.39 10.40 12.68
N HIS A 54 21.79 10.20 11.43
CA HIS A 54 22.13 11.28 10.52
C HIS A 54 20.95 12.22 10.23
N VAL A 55 19.71 11.70 10.29
CA VAL A 55 18.48 12.47 10.09
C VAL A 55 18.35 13.61 11.11
N GLU A 56 18.94 13.46 12.29
CA GLU A 56 18.92 14.51 13.33
C GLU A 56 19.88 15.68 13.03
N CYS A 57 20.84 15.50 12.13
CA CYS A 57 21.82 16.52 11.75
C CYS A 57 21.36 17.43 10.60
N GLY A 58 20.38 16.99 9.81
CA GLY A 58 19.92 17.69 8.62
C GLY A 58 20.86 17.59 7.42
N ASP A 59 20.44 18.16 6.29
CA ASP A 59 21.10 18.01 4.99
C ASP A 59 22.55 18.53 4.98
N GLY A 60 23.45 17.73 4.41
CA GLY A 60 24.88 18.06 4.33
C GLY A 60 25.69 17.78 5.58
N TYR A 61 25.10 17.10 6.57
CA TYR A 61 25.77 16.71 7.81
C TYR A 61 25.58 15.22 8.09
N ARG A 62 26.58 14.61 8.74
CA ARG A 62 26.54 13.21 9.19
C ARG A 62 26.70 13.14 10.71
N CYS A 63 25.97 12.22 11.33
CA CYS A 63 26.19 11.85 12.72
C CYS A 63 27.40 10.91 12.83
N THR A 64 28.38 11.26 13.65
CA THR A 64 29.51 10.38 13.98
C THR A 64 29.15 9.37 15.07
N ASP A 65 30.00 8.37 15.28
CA ASP A 65 29.84 7.38 16.37
C ASP A 65 29.78 8.03 17.76
N ASP A 66 30.38 9.22 17.93
CA ASP A 66 30.33 10.00 19.16
C ASP A 66 29.05 10.84 19.31
N GLY A 67 28.13 10.76 18.35
CA GLY A 67 26.89 11.53 18.32
C GLY A 67 27.10 13.00 17.98
N VAL A 68 28.11 13.32 17.18
CA VAL A 68 28.40 14.69 16.71
C VAL A 68 28.01 14.83 15.24
N CYS A 69 27.32 15.92 14.90
CA CYS A 69 26.97 16.30 13.55
C CYS A 69 28.17 16.99 12.88
N GLU A 70 28.82 16.28 11.96
CA GLU A 70 29.92 16.79 11.16
C GLU A 70 29.45 17.18 9.76
N MET A 71 29.95 18.29 9.23
CA MET A 71 29.69 18.68 7.84
C MET A 71 30.37 17.68 6.90
N VAL A 72 29.65 17.31 5.84
CA VAL A 72 30.18 16.45 4.79
C VAL A 72 30.86 17.34 3.74
N GLU A 73 32.16 17.13 3.52
CA GLU A 73 32.92 17.84 2.49
C GLU A 73 32.81 17.08 1.16
N SER A 74 32.01 17.60 0.23
CA SER A 74 31.88 17.07 -1.13
C SER A 74 31.71 18.18 -2.17
N SER A 75 32.03 17.85 -3.42
CA SER A 75 31.83 18.67 -4.60
C SER A 75 30.76 18.07 -5.51
N VAL A 76 30.11 18.91 -6.30
CA VAL A 76 29.22 18.45 -7.36
C VAL A 76 29.99 17.56 -8.34
N GLY A 77 29.46 16.35 -8.59
CA GLY A 77 30.07 15.32 -9.43
C GLY A 77 30.89 14.28 -8.65
N ASP A 78 31.14 14.47 -7.35
CA ASP A 78 31.75 13.43 -6.53
C ASP A 78 30.81 12.21 -6.47
N ALA A 79 31.38 11.00 -6.51
CA ALA A 79 30.61 9.77 -6.40
C ALA A 79 29.99 9.67 -5.01
N CYS A 80 28.75 9.19 -4.94
CA CYS A 80 28.02 8.97 -3.70
C CYS A 80 27.25 7.66 -3.77
N VAL A 81 26.93 7.08 -2.62
CA VAL A 81 26.06 5.89 -2.52
C VAL A 81 24.83 6.13 -1.63
N ARG A 82 24.81 7.25 -0.91
CA ARG A 82 23.71 7.69 -0.05
C ARG A 82 23.68 9.21 0.04
N GLU A 83 22.54 9.76 0.44
CA GLU A 83 22.35 11.21 0.60
C GLU A 83 23.40 11.85 1.52
N LEU A 84 23.84 11.09 2.53
CA LEU A 84 24.80 11.51 3.55
C LEU A 84 26.25 11.63 3.07
N ASP A 85 26.54 11.24 1.83
CA ASP A 85 27.86 11.44 1.23
C ASP A 85 27.97 12.81 0.56
N CYS A 86 26.86 13.55 0.45
CA CYS A 86 26.81 14.87 -0.17
C CYS A 86 26.69 15.99 0.87
N GLY A 87 27.42 17.07 0.64
CA GLY A 87 27.50 18.24 1.49
C GLY A 87 26.27 19.15 1.38
N VAL A 88 26.32 20.27 2.10
CA VAL A 88 25.19 21.21 2.20
C VAL A 88 24.77 21.71 0.81
N HIS A 89 23.45 21.73 0.57
CA HIS A 89 22.83 22.08 -0.72
C HIS A 89 23.14 21.12 -1.89
N GLN A 90 23.61 19.92 -1.59
CA GLN A 90 23.75 18.83 -2.55
C GLN A 90 22.83 17.65 -2.19
N THR A 91 22.58 16.78 -3.16
CA THR A 91 21.86 15.52 -3.03
C THR A 91 22.54 14.43 -3.83
N CYS A 92 22.49 13.19 -3.34
CA CYS A 92 23.01 12.05 -4.05
C CYS A 92 22.00 11.57 -5.08
N ARG A 93 22.29 11.80 -6.37
CA ARG A 93 21.37 11.46 -7.46
C ARG A 93 21.93 10.31 -8.31
N PRO A 94 21.13 9.26 -8.60
CA PRO A 94 21.55 8.19 -9.49
C PRO A 94 21.72 8.72 -10.91
N ASP A 95 22.66 8.14 -11.64
CA ASP A 95 22.92 8.48 -13.03
C ASP A 95 21.76 8.04 -13.94
N ASP A 96 21.60 8.71 -15.08
CA ASP A 96 20.52 8.42 -16.04
C ASP A 96 20.75 7.13 -16.84
N ALA A 97 21.92 6.51 -16.70
CA ALA A 97 22.30 5.28 -17.38
C ALA A 97 23.23 4.42 -16.53
N ASP A 98 23.12 3.10 -16.69
CA ASP A 98 24.08 2.12 -16.20
C ASP A 98 25.26 2.06 -17.20
N VAL A 99 26.28 2.88 -16.94
CA VAL A 99 27.39 3.13 -17.88
C VAL A 99 28.37 1.95 -17.94
N ASP A 100 28.58 1.26 -16.82
CA ASP A 100 29.50 0.12 -16.74
C ASP A 100 28.81 -1.24 -16.99
N GLY A 101 27.48 -1.27 -17.00
CA GLY A 101 26.69 -2.45 -17.36
C GLY A 101 26.64 -3.49 -16.25
N ASP A 102 26.85 -3.10 -15.00
CA ASP A 102 26.85 -4.01 -13.85
C ASP A 102 25.45 -4.31 -13.30
N GLY A 103 24.42 -3.66 -13.87
CA GLY A 103 23.03 -3.79 -13.45
C GLY A 103 22.67 -2.90 -12.26
N ARG A 104 23.52 -1.94 -11.88
CA ARG A 104 23.27 -0.94 -10.85
C ARG A 104 23.55 0.46 -11.39
N LEU A 105 22.89 1.46 -10.83
CA LEU A 105 23.18 2.85 -11.16
C LEU A 105 24.24 3.37 -10.20
N ALA A 106 25.32 3.91 -10.78
CA ALA A 106 26.19 4.84 -10.07
C ALA A 106 25.39 6.09 -9.67
N ALA A 107 25.88 6.83 -8.68
CA ALA A 107 25.29 8.09 -8.26
C ALA A 107 26.38 9.12 -7.98
N THR A 108 26.02 10.39 -8.15
CA THR A 108 26.91 11.52 -7.91
C THR A 108 26.22 12.62 -7.12
N CYS A 109 26.98 13.39 -6.37
CA CYS A 109 26.48 14.57 -5.67
C CYS A 109 26.10 15.64 -6.68
N GLN A 110 24.85 16.11 -6.60
CA GLN A 110 24.27 17.11 -7.49
C GLN A 110 23.68 18.26 -6.67
N PRO A 111 23.55 19.48 -7.22
CA PRO A 111 22.81 20.54 -6.52
C PRO A 111 21.37 20.10 -6.25
N VAL A 112 20.85 20.42 -5.06
CA VAL A 112 19.44 20.17 -4.73
C VAL A 112 18.55 20.91 -5.74
N ALA A 113 17.61 20.18 -6.35
CA ALA A 113 16.67 20.74 -7.29
C ALA A 113 15.49 21.41 -6.57
N PRO A 114 14.82 22.41 -7.19
CA PRO A 114 13.49 22.79 -6.72
C PRO A 114 12.55 21.59 -6.87
N GLY A 115 11.77 21.27 -5.84
CA GLY A 115 10.86 20.13 -5.89
C GLY A 115 10.19 19.85 -4.57
N ARG A 116 9.62 18.66 -4.45
CA ARG A 116 9.00 18.13 -3.24
C ARG A 116 10.02 17.35 -2.41
N VAL A 117 9.80 17.34 -1.10
CA VAL A 117 10.64 16.64 -0.13
C VAL A 117 10.46 15.12 -0.21
N PRO A 118 11.42 14.32 0.28
CA PRO A 118 11.30 12.87 0.38
C PRO A 118 10.00 12.43 1.10
N GLY A 119 9.31 11.43 0.55
CA GLY A 119 8.00 10.94 1.00
C GLY A 119 6.80 11.59 0.32
N ALA A 120 6.98 12.70 -0.40
CA ALA A 120 5.90 13.29 -1.18
C ALA A 120 5.60 12.48 -2.45
N PRO A 121 4.35 12.45 -2.96
CA PRO A 121 4.03 11.79 -4.22
C PRO A 121 4.71 12.51 -5.40
N CYS A 122 5.11 11.77 -6.43
CA CYS A 122 5.75 12.27 -7.65
C CYS A 122 5.30 11.46 -8.87
N ALA A 123 5.44 12.06 -10.06
CA ALA A 123 5.27 11.38 -11.34
C ALA A 123 6.60 11.20 -12.08
N ALA A 124 7.57 12.08 -11.83
CA ALA A 124 8.91 12.03 -12.39
C ALA A 124 9.95 12.58 -11.40
N ASP A 125 11.22 12.28 -11.63
CA ASP A 125 12.35 12.74 -10.81
C ASP A 125 12.39 14.25 -10.63
N ALA A 126 12.05 15.00 -11.68
CA ALA A 126 12.04 16.46 -11.66
C ALA A 126 11.02 17.05 -10.67
N ASP A 127 10.08 16.24 -10.17
CA ASP A 127 9.15 16.65 -9.11
C ASP A 127 9.81 16.65 -7.72
N CYS A 128 10.97 16.01 -7.57
CA CYS A 128 11.62 15.73 -6.29
C CYS A 128 12.88 16.58 -6.10
N GLN A 129 13.09 17.08 -4.88
CA GLN A 129 14.31 17.86 -4.54
C GLN A 129 15.59 17.04 -4.72
N THR A 130 15.50 15.74 -4.45
CA THR A 130 16.58 14.76 -4.61
C THR A 130 16.81 14.34 -6.06
N GLY A 131 15.88 14.68 -6.96
CA GLY A 131 15.88 14.18 -8.34
C GLY A 131 15.57 12.68 -8.44
N VAL A 132 14.88 12.10 -7.45
CA VAL A 132 14.56 10.67 -7.43
C VAL A 132 13.08 10.45 -7.14
N CYS A 133 12.34 9.99 -8.14
CA CYS A 133 10.97 9.51 -8.01
C CYS A 133 10.95 7.97 -8.07
N ALA A 134 10.93 7.33 -6.90
CA ALA A 134 10.88 5.88 -6.79
C ALA A 134 9.42 5.45 -6.59
N ILE A 135 8.90 4.63 -7.50
CA ILE A 135 7.55 4.04 -7.43
C ILE A 135 6.43 5.05 -7.09
N GLY A 136 6.54 6.28 -7.60
CA GLY A 136 5.57 7.35 -7.38
C GLY A 136 5.76 8.16 -6.09
N THR A 137 6.87 7.98 -5.36
CA THR A 137 7.22 8.75 -4.16
C THR A 137 8.64 9.30 -4.26
N CYS A 138 8.85 10.55 -3.85
CA CYS A 138 10.18 11.15 -3.75
C CYS A 138 10.99 10.42 -2.68
N ALA A 139 12.25 10.09 -2.95
CA ALA A 139 13.05 9.30 -2.03
C ALA A 139 14.52 9.72 -2.03
N ASP A 140 15.22 9.40 -0.94
CA ASP A 140 16.65 9.64 -0.75
C ASP A 140 17.44 8.38 -1.11
N LEU A 141 18.66 8.52 -1.63
CA LEU A 141 19.55 7.38 -1.80
C LEU A 141 20.09 6.91 -0.46
N CYS A 142 20.30 5.60 -0.33
CA CYS A 142 20.80 4.98 0.89
C CYS A 142 21.75 3.82 0.56
N ALA A 143 22.65 3.52 1.49
CA ALA A 143 23.50 2.34 1.47
C ALA A 143 23.01 1.26 2.45
N GLY A 144 22.22 1.63 3.46
CA GLY A 144 21.55 0.72 4.38
C GLY A 144 20.44 1.38 5.21
N ASP A 145 19.72 0.57 6.00
CA ASP A 145 18.54 1.05 6.77
C ASP A 145 18.87 2.19 7.74
N SER A 146 20.11 2.26 8.24
CA SER A 146 20.57 3.33 9.13
C SER A 146 20.63 4.71 8.47
N ASP A 147 20.66 4.77 7.14
CA ASP A 147 20.62 6.03 6.40
C ASP A 147 19.19 6.55 6.26
N CYS A 148 18.18 5.71 6.53
CA CYS A 148 16.78 6.05 6.38
C CYS A 148 16.17 6.58 7.68
N GLY A 149 15.15 7.44 7.54
CA GLY A 149 14.34 7.91 8.66
C GLY A 149 13.57 6.79 9.36
N PRO A 150 12.96 7.09 10.53
CA PRO A 150 12.08 6.13 11.21
C PRO A 150 10.97 5.68 10.25
N ASP A 151 10.59 4.41 10.37
CA ASP A 151 9.56 3.75 9.55
C ASP A 151 9.90 3.63 8.05
N ARG A 152 11.19 3.73 7.69
CA ARG A 152 11.69 3.48 6.33
C ARG A 152 12.79 2.42 6.33
N VAL A 153 12.97 1.79 5.18
CA VAL A 153 14.04 0.81 4.93
C VAL A 153 14.76 1.18 3.65
N CYS A 154 16.03 0.80 3.57
CA CYS A 154 16.82 0.94 2.36
C CYS A 154 16.51 -0.23 1.42
N ALA A 155 15.85 0.07 0.30
CA ALA A 155 15.42 -0.94 -0.64
C ALA A 155 16.03 -0.69 -2.03
N ASP A 156 16.49 -1.77 -2.67
CA ASP A 156 16.81 -1.75 -4.09
C ASP A 156 15.53 -1.56 -4.93
N VAL A 157 15.56 -0.58 -5.84
CA VAL A 157 14.49 -0.22 -6.76
C VAL A 157 15.02 -0.24 -8.19
N PRO A 158 14.34 -0.89 -9.13
CA PRO A 158 14.74 -0.88 -10.53
C PRO A 158 14.36 0.45 -11.21
N ARG A 159 15.32 1.04 -11.91
CA ARG A 159 15.12 2.17 -12.82
C ARG A 159 14.72 1.67 -14.20
N LEU A 160 13.54 2.04 -14.69
CA LEU A 160 13.08 1.60 -16.01
C LEU A 160 13.75 2.42 -17.13
N LEU A 161 14.85 1.91 -17.69
CA LEU A 161 15.55 2.48 -18.84
C LEU A 161 15.19 1.72 -20.13
N PRO A 162 15.40 2.30 -21.33
CA PRO A 162 15.22 1.58 -22.60
C PRO A 162 16.07 0.29 -22.65
N GLY A 163 15.42 -0.87 -22.60
CA GLY A 163 16.07 -2.18 -22.70
C GLY A 163 16.77 -2.69 -21.43
N ALA A 164 16.83 -1.91 -20.35
CA ALA A 164 17.48 -2.30 -19.09
C ALA A 164 16.63 -1.92 -17.86
N ALA A 165 16.97 -2.46 -16.70
CA ALA A 165 16.38 -2.08 -15.42
C ALA A 165 17.41 -2.11 -14.28
N PRO A 166 18.46 -1.28 -14.35
CA PRO A 166 19.48 -1.27 -13.30
C PRO A 166 18.88 -0.87 -11.96
N LEU A 167 19.45 -1.39 -10.88
CA LEU A 167 19.00 -1.15 -9.52
C LEU A 167 19.70 0.07 -8.91
N PHE A 168 19.00 0.78 -8.05
CA PHE A 168 19.58 1.74 -7.11
C PHE A 168 18.89 1.59 -5.77
N ALA A 169 19.59 1.95 -4.68
CA ALA A 169 19.07 1.80 -3.34
C ALA A 169 18.47 3.13 -2.84
N THR A 170 17.26 3.09 -2.29
CA THR A 170 16.56 4.29 -1.83
C THR A 170 15.67 4.03 -0.61
N CYS A 171 15.44 5.05 0.19
CA CYS A 171 14.63 4.97 1.41
C CYS A 171 13.13 4.93 1.08
N LEU A 172 12.53 3.74 1.16
CA LEU A 172 11.10 3.52 1.01
C LEU A 172 10.43 3.32 2.37
N PRO A 173 9.10 3.55 2.49
CA PRO A 173 8.36 3.17 3.70
C PRO A 173 8.57 1.68 4.04
N ALA A 174 8.87 1.40 5.30
CA ALA A 174 9.06 0.04 5.81
C ALA A 174 7.80 -0.82 5.63
N ARG A 175 6.63 -0.17 5.67
CA ARG A 175 5.32 -0.73 5.32
C ARG A 175 4.49 0.36 4.67
N ALA A 176 3.88 0.07 3.52
CA ALA A 176 2.93 0.96 2.88
C ALA A 176 2.05 0.22 1.88
N ARG A 177 0.91 0.83 1.58
CA ARG A 177 0.04 0.48 0.46
C ARG A 177 -0.21 1.75 -0.34
N PHE A 178 0.09 1.72 -1.63
CA PHE A 178 -0.21 2.84 -2.51
C PHE A 178 -0.36 2.35 -3.95
N SER A 179 -0.96 3.21 -4.77
CA SER A 179 -1.17 2.93 -6.18
C SER A 179 -0.54 4.00 -7.06
N ALA A 180 -0.02 3.59 -8.21
CA ALA A 180 0.49 4.50 -9.24
C ALA A 180 -0.13 4.14 -10.60
N PRO A 181 -0.58 5.14 -11.39
CA PRO A 181 -0.98 4.90 -12.76
C PRO A 181 0.25 4.54 -13.61
N VAL A 182 0.11 3.60 -14.52
CA VAL A 182 1.16 3.23 -15.49
C VAL A 182 0.73 3.67 -16.88
N PRO A 183 1.52 4.52 -17.56
CA PRO A 183 1.20 4.95 -18.90
C PRO A 183 1.26 3.76 -19.86
N LEU A 184 0.24 3.64 -20.70
CA LEU A 184 0.13 2.62 -21.75
C LEU A 184 0.16 3.33 -23.11
N ALA A 185 0.90 2.76 -24.07
CA ALA A 185 0.80 3.18 -25.46
C ALA A 185 -0.61 2.88 -26.04
N GLU A 186 -0.98 3.56 -27.12
CA GLU A 186 -2.32 3.40 -27.72
C GLU A 186 -2.65 1.93 -28.10
N ASN A 187 -3.90 1.52 -27.87
CA ASN A 187 -4.48 0.19 -28.16
C ASN A 187 -3.92 -1.00 -27.37
N GLY A 188 -3.34 -0.75 -26.19
CA GLY A 188 -2.71 -1.79 -25.39
C GLY A 188 -1.21 -1.89 -25.66
N GLY A 189 -0.57 -2.90 -25.09
CA GLY A 189 0.85 -3.13 -25.33
C GLY A 189 1.61 -3.65 -24.12
N ARG A 190 2.93 -3.54 -24.22
CA ARG A 190 3.85 -3.94 -23.15
C ARG A 190 4.04 -2.78 -22.18
N VAL A 191 3.81 -3.04 -20.90
CA VAL A 191 4.19 -2.14 -19.80
C VAL A 191 5.24 -2.80 -18.95
N ARG A 192 6.14 -1.98 -18.40
CA ARG A 192 7.14 -2.41 -17.44
C ARG A 192 6.80 -1.81 -16.10
N VAL A 193 6.85 -2.63 -15.06
CA VAL A 193 6.54 -2.21 -13.68
C VAL A 193 7.77 -2.46 -12.83
N ALA A 194 8.25 -1.40 -12.20
CA ALA A 194 9.34 -1.46 -11.24
C ALA A 194 8.83 -2.07 -9.94
N VAL A 195 9.42 -3.18 -9.50
CA VAL A 195 9.09 -3.84 -8.24
C VAL A 195 10.31 -3.76 -7.31
N PRO A 196 10.20 -3.08 -6.16
CA PRO A 196 11.31 -2.94 -5.22
C PRO A 196 11.56 -4.24 -4.46
N SER A 197 12.78 -4.40 -3.95
CA SER A 197 13.21 -5.56 -3.16
C SER A 197 12.40 -5.81 -1.88
N HIS A 198 11.70 -4.79 -1.38
CA HIS A 198 10.88 -4.87 -0.16
C HIS A 198 9.37 -4.97 -0.44
N ALA A 199 8.97 -5.28 -1.67
CA ALA A 199 7.57 -5.53 -2.00
C ALA A 199 7.14 -6.94 -1.53
N ALA A 200 6.11 -7.01 -0.68
CA ALA A 200 5.42 -8.25 -0.34
C ALA A 200 4.49 -8.72 -1.47
N SER A 201 3.86 -7.79 -2.17
CA SER A 201 3.04 -8.09 -3.34
C SER A 201 2.85 -6.87 -4.24
N VAL A 202 2.42 -7.16 -5.47
CA VAL A 202 2.08 -6.19 -6.50
C VAL A 202 0.78 -6.64 -7.17
N ALA A 203 -0.19 -5.75 -7.26
CA ALA A 203 -1.40 -5.96 -8.05
C ALA A 203 -1.42 -5.04 -9.27
N VAL A 204 -1.68 -5.60 -10.45
CA VAL A 204 -1.86 -4.84 -11.70
C VAL A 204 -3.34 -4.82 -12.03
N VAL A 205 -3.95 -3.65 -11.94
CA VAL A 205 -5.37 -3.42 -12.23
C VAL A 205 -5.48 -2.82 -13.62
N VAL A 206 -6.20 -3.49 -14.51
CA VAL A 206 -6.43 -3.07 -15.88
C VAL A 206 -7.90 -2.76 -16.08
N ARG A 207 -8.24 -1.60 -16.64
CA ARG A 207 -9.62 -1.15 -16.83
C ARG A 207 -9.90 -0.61 -18.24
N ALA A 208 -11.07 -0.94 -18.77
CA ALA A 208 -11.69 -0.30 -19.92
C ALA A 208 -12.76 0.71 -19.47
N GLU A 209 -12.94 1.76 -20.26
CA GLU A 209 -14.09 2.65 -20.25
C GLU A 209 -15.37 1.93 -20.69
N ASN A 210 -15.30 1.01 -21.66
CA ASN A 210 -16.46 0.22 -22.06
C ASN A 210 -16.63 -1.03 -21.17
N PRO A 211 -17.74 -1.16 -20.41
CA PRO A 211 -17.94 -2.31 -19.52
C PRO A 211 -18.16 -3.64 -20.24
N GLN A 212 -18.40 -3.63 -21.55
CA GLN A 212 -18.57 -4.84 -22.35
C GLN A 212 -17.25 -5.41 -22.88
N VAL A 213 -16.15 -4.67 -22.78
CA VAL A 213 -14.82 -5.09 -23.24
C VAL A 213 -14.15 -5.94 -22.16
N THR A 214 -13.59 -7.08 -22.55
CA THR A 214 -12.72 -7.88 -21.70
C THR A 214 -11.32 -7.26 -21.70
N VAL A 215 -10.82 -6.88 -20.53
CA VAL A 215 -9.49 -6.31 -20.36
C VAL A 215 -8.65 -7.17 -19.44
N GLY A 216 -7.33 -7.04 -19.60
CA GLY A 216 -6.40 -7.61 -18.65
C GLY A 216 -5.02 -7.87 -19.19
N VAL A 217 -4.19 -8.46 -18.33
CA VAL A 217 -2.86 -8.95 -18.64
C VAL A 217 -2.96 -10.28 -19.38
N THR A 218 -2.54 -10.36 -20.64
CA THR A 218 -2.51 -11.64 -21.38
C THR A 218 -1.17 -12.34 -21.25
N ARG A 219 -0.10 -11.62 -20.92
CA ARG A 219 1.21 -12.19 -20.62
C ARG A 219 1.88 -11.44 -19.49
N ALA A 220 2.44 -12.15 -18.52
CA ALA A 220 3.23 -11.59 -17.44
C ALA A 220 4.57 -12.32 -17.37
N VAL A 221 5.67 -11.58 -17.37
CA VAL A 221 7.04 -12.10 -17.30
C VAL A 221 7.73 -11.46 -16.10
N ALA A 222 8.23 -12.30 -15.20
CA ALA A 222 9.02 -11.87 -14.05
C ALA A 222 10.43 -11.38 -14.47
N PRO A 223 11.16 -10.67 -13.60
CA PRO A 223 12.49 -10.14 -13.91
C PRO A 223 13.52 -11.19 -14.34
N ASP A 224 13.38 -12.43 -13.87
CA ASP A 224 14.23 -13.57 -14.21
C ASP A 224 13.87 -14.23 -15.56
N GLY A 225 12.84 -13.72 -16.26
CA GLY A 225 12.32 -14.27 -17.50
C GLY A 225 11.25 -15.35 -17.31
N THR A 226 10.90 -15.72 -16.08
CA THR A 226 9.84 -16.68 -15.79
C THR A 226 8.49 -16.15 -16.27
N VAL A 227 7.80 -16.92 -17.10
CA VAL A 227 6.44 -16.58 -17.54
C VAL A 227 5.45 -16.98 -16.45
N LEU A 228 4.79 -15.98 -15.88
CA LEU A 228 3.81 -16.15 -14.81
C LEU A 228 2.39 -16.35 -15.36
N VAL A 229 2.06 -15.63 -16.44
CA VAL A 229 0.77 -15.68 -17.15
C VAL A 229 1.04 -15.77 -18.65
N ASP A 230 0.32 -16.65 -19.36
CA ASP A 230 0.34 -16.81 -20.82
C ASP A 230 -1.06 -17.16 -21.34
N TRP A 231 -2.02 -16.23 -21.19
CA TRP A 231 -3.41 -16.46 -21.53
C TRP A 231 -3.61 -16.71 -23.04
N PRO A 232 -4.43 -17.70 -23.46
CA PRO A 232 -5.39 -18.47 -22.64
C PRO A 232 -4.82 -19.76 -22.02
N ASN A 233 -3.52 -20.00 -22.12
CA ASN A 233 -2.91 -21.19 -21.52
C ASN A 233 -2.84 -21.03 -19.99
N PRO A 234 -2.90 -22.14 -19.24
CA PRO A 234 -2.61 -22.12 -17.81
C PRO A 234 -1.20 -21.57 -17.55
N GLY A 235 -1.09 -20.56 -16.68
CA GLY A 235 0.18 -20.03 -16.19
C GLY A 235 0.56 -20.60 -14.82
N ARG A 236 1.64 -20.08 -14.23
CA ARG A 236 1.97 -20.35 -12.81
C ARG A 236 0.98 -19.65 -11.87
N ILE A 237 0.49 -18.49 -12.29
CA ILE A 237 -0.51 -17.70 -11.57
C ILE A 237 -1.88 -18.01 -12.15
N ARG A 238 -2.82 -18.40 -11.28
CA ARG A 238 -4.23 -18.46 -11.67
C ARG A 238 -4.77 -17.05 -11.86
N TYR A 239 -5.13 -16.72 -13.09
CA TYR A 239 -5.62 -15.40 -13.47
C TYR A 239 -6.36 -15.51 -14.81
N ALA A 240 -7.39 -14.70 -14.99
CA ALA A 240 -8.04 -14.53 -16.28
C ALA A 240 -8.43 -13.06 -16.49
N PRO A 241 -8.28 -12.53 -17.73
CA PRO A 241 -8.90 -11.26 -18.12
C PRO A 241 -10.41 -11.26 -17.85
N ALA A 242 -10.95 -10.11 -17.45
CA ALA A 242 -12.35 -9.96 -17.08
C ALA A 242 -12.99 -8.78 -17.80
N ARG A 243 -14.33 -8.74 -17.86
CA ARG A 243 -15.05 -7.60 -18.46
C ARG A 243 -14.87 -6.37 -17.60
N HIS A 244 -14.75 -5.21 -18.25
CA HIS A 244 -14.61 -3.89 -17.67
C HIS A 244 -13.32 -3.64 -16.88
N GLU A 245 -12.98 -4.49 -15.90
CA GLU A 245 -11.80 -4.38 -15.06
C GLU A 245 -11.31 -5.76 -14.63
N SER A 246 -10.00 -5.94 -14.55
CA SER A 246 -9.35 -7.17 -14.09
C SER A 246 -8.15 -6.84 -13.22
N THR A 247 -7.90 -7.65 -12.17
CA THR A 247 -6.72 -7.52 -11.33
C THR A 247 -5.86 -8.78 -11.40
N LEU A 248 -4.58 -8.61 -11.71
CA LEU A 248 -3.55 -9.62 -11.54
C LEU A 248 -2.82 -9.38 -10.22
N LEU A 249 -2.73 -10.37 -9.32
CA LEU A 249 -1.98 -10.29 -8.07
C LEU A 249 -0.74 -11.18 -8.13
N ILE A 250 0.41 -10.63 -7.72
CA ILE A 250 1.70 -11.33 -7.61
C ILE A 250 2.24 -11.11 -6.18
N PRO A 251 2.46 -12.16 -5.38
CA PRO A 251 2.18 -13.55 -5.70
C PRO A 251 0.73 -13.91 -5.39
N ASN A 252 0.19 -14.93 -6.06
CA ASN A 252 -1.09 -15.53 -5.69
C ASN A 252 -0.98 -17.03 -5.33
N ALA A 253 0.26 -17.50 -5.14
CA ALA A 253 0.59 -18.82 -4.66
C ALA A 253 1.93 -18.78 -3.88
N PRO A 254 2.13 -19.64 -2.87
CA PRO A 254 3.34 -19.66 -2.04
C PRO A 254 4.65 -19.98 -2.78
N ASP A 255 4.59 -20.72 -3.90
CA ASP A 255 5.76 -21.10 -4.69
C ASP A 255 6.21 -20.00 -5.67
N ILE A 256 5.54 -18.85 -5.62
CA ILE A 256 5.82 -17.68 -6.45
C ILE A 256 6.32 -16.59 -5.52
N ASP A 257 7.58 -16.21 -5.68
CA ASP A 257 8.15 -15.07 -4.98
C ASP A 257 8.00 -13.79 -5.79
N VAL A 258 7.91 -12.67 -5.08
CA VAL A 258 8.05 -11.33 -5.68
C VAL A 258 9.55 -11.07 -5.84
N ALA A 259 10.03 -11.11 -7.08
CA ALA A 259 11.40 -10.81 -7.39
C ALA A 259 11.59 -9.29 -7.54
N VAL A 260 12.70 -8.76 -7.04
CA VAL A 260 13.10 -7.38 -7.36
C VAL A 260 13.39 -7.26 -8.86
N GLY A 261 12.94 -6.17 -9.49
CA GLY A 261 13.24 -5.88 -10.89
C GLY A 261 12.06 -5.39 -11.70
N ALA A 262 12.23 -5.36 -13.02
CA ALA A 262 11.19 -4.91 -13.95
C ALA A 262 10.36 -6.09 -14.44
N TYR A 263 9.12 -6.17 -13.98
CA TYR A 263 8.14 -7.09 -14.57
C TYR A 263 7.65 -6.55 -15.91
N GLU A 264 7.49 -7.42 -16.90
CA GLU A 264 6.89 -7.08 -18.19
C GLU A 264 5.47 -7.66 -18.28
N PHE A 265 4.50 -6.79 -18.58
CA PHE A 265 3.11 -7.18 -18.77
C PHE A 265 2.63 -6.79 -20.17
N THR A 266 2.06 -7.75 -20.89
CA THR A 266 1.27 -7.47 -22.10
C THR A 266 -0.18 -7.27 -21.70
N VAL A 267 -0.68 -6.06 -21.91
CA VAL A 267 -2.04 -5.63 -21.59
C VAL A 267 -2.85 -5.53 -22.87
N THR A 268 -4.06 -6.08 -22.86
CA THR A 268 -4.97 -6.06 -24.02
C THR A 268 -6.40 -5.71 -23.64
N ALA A 269 -7.11 -5.11 -24.59
CA ALA A 269 -8.57 -4.95 -24.59
C ALA A 269 -9.16 -5.78 -25.72
N LEU A 270 -10.09 -6.67 -25.38
CA LEU A 270 -10.68 -7.68 -26.25
C LEU A 270 -12.20 -7.52 -26.30
N ARG A 271 -12.77 -7.49 -27.51
CA ARG A 271 -14.23 -7.55 -27.70
C ARG A 271 -14.74 -9.00 -27.60
N ALA A 272 -13.95 -9.92 -28.11
CA ALA A 272 -14.14 -11.35 -28.07
C ALA A 272 -12.76 -12.02 -27.93
N PRO A 273 -12.68 -13.31 -27.55
CA PRO A 273 -11.40 -14.03 -27.51
C PRO A 273 -10.64 -13.89 -28.84
N GLY A 274 -9.47 -13.25 -28.80
CA GLY A 274 -8.62 -13.00 -29.97
C GLY A 274 -8.97 -11.77 -30.83
N GLU A 275 -10.06 -11.04 -30.54
CA GLU A 275 -10.45 -9.81 -31.26
C GLU A 275 -10.18 -8.57 -30.40
N LEU A 276 -9.26 -7.70 -30.83
CA LEU A 276 -8.97 -6.43 -30.15
C LEU A 276 -10.16 -5.47 -30.21
N ALA A 277 -10.44 -4.76 -29.11
CA ALA A 277 -11.56 -3.83 -29.02
C ALA A 277 -11.28 -2.44 -29.63
N GLY A 278 -10.02 -2.10 -29.94
CA GLY A 278 -9.60 -0.77 -30.40
C GLY A 278 -9.65 0.32 -29.32
N GLU A 279 -9.74 -0.09 -28.05
CA GLU A 279 -9.76 0.76 -26.88
C GLU A 279 -8.39 0.69 -26.18
N THR A 280 -7.92 1.79 -25.59
CA THR A 280 -6.69 1.80 -24.79
C THR A 280 -7.03 1.62 -23.31
N PRO A 281 -6.66 0.47 -22.69
CA PRO A 281 -6.90 0.26 -21.27
C PRO A 281 -6.14 1.27 -20.40
N ARG A 282 -6.70 1.54 -19.22
CA ARG A 282 -5.98 2.19 -18.12
C ARG A 282 -5.34 1.13 -17.25
N VAL A 283 -4.12 1.39 -16.80
CA VAL A 283 -3.37 0.48 -15.93
C VAL A 283 -3.00 1.22 -14.65
N ASP A 284 -3.36 0.64 -13.52
CA ASP A 284 -2.94 1.06 -12.19
C ASP A 284 -2.13 -0.09 -11.57
N VAL A 285 -1.05 0.23 -10.87
CA VAL A 285 -0.28 -0.74 -10.08
C VAL A 285 -0.45 -0.41 -8.61
N VAL A 286 -0.80 -1.40 -7.81
CA VAL A 286 -0.93 -1.30 -6.36
C VAL A 286 0.20 -2.07 -5.71
N TYR A 287 0.99 -1.39 -4.89
CA TYR A 287 2.13 -1.97 -4.18
C TYR A 287 1.77 -2.28 -2.73
N ALA A 288 2.20 -3.45 -2.27
CA ALA A 288 2.27 -3.78 -0.87
C ALA A 288 3.74 -3.87 -0.44
N LEU A 289 4.22 -2.88 0.32
CA LEU A 289 5.57 -2.88 0.89
C LEU A 289 5.55 -3.45 2.32
N GLY A 290 6.65 -4.08 2.72
CA GLY A 290 6.80 -4.69 4.04
C GLY A 290 7.08 -6.17 3.96
N PRO A 291 7.81 -6.75 4.92
CA PRO A 291 7.95 -8.20 4.99
C PRO A 291 6.65 -8.82 5.50
N ASP A 292 6.34 -10.05 5.07
CA ASP A 292 5.30 -10.85 5.75
C ASP A 292 5.81 -11.20 7.16
N THR A 293 5.22 -10.57 8.19
CA THR A 293 5.58 -10.87 9.58
C THR A 293 4.83 -12.05 10.17
N GLY A 294 4.10 -12.82 9.35
CA GLY A 294 3.20 -13.88 9.81
C GLY A 294 1.92 -13.35 10.47
N ALA A 295 1.75 -12.02 10.48
CA ALA A 295 0.61 -11.32 11.03
C ALA A 295 0.27 -10.14 10.13
N ALA A 296 -1.01 -9.99 9.80
CA ALA A 296 -1.56 -8.87 9.05
C ALA A 296 -2.91 -8.45 9.66
N THR A 297 -3.33 -7.23 9.33
CA THR A 297 -4.65 -6.71 9.71
C THR A 297 -5.47 -6.36 8.47
N ILE A 298 -6.77 -6.62 8.50
CA ILE A 298 -7.72 -6.19 7.46
C ILE A 298 -8.74 -5.25 8.08
N ASP A 299 -8.76 -4.00 7.62
CA ASP A 299 -9.81 -3.07 8.01
C ASP A 299 -11.10 -3.39 7.21
N LEU A 300 -12.26 -3.27 7.86
CA LEU A 300 -13.55 -3.54 7.24
C LEU A 300 -14.39 -2.25 7.16
N HIS A 301 -14.90 -1.96 5.96
CA HIS A 301 -15.74 -0.79 5.70
C HIS A 301 -17.16 -1.25 5.38
N MET A 302 -18.03 -1.24 6.39
CA MET A 302 -19.40 -1.74 6.29
C MET A 302 -20.32 -0.65 5.72
N VAL A 303 -20.91 -0.93 4.56
CA VAL A 303 -21.81 0.01 3.86
C VAL A 303 -23.21 -0.57 3.79
N PHE A 304 -24.20 0.13 4.33
CA PHE A 304 -25.59 -0.34 4.39
C PHE A 304 -26.48 0.42 3.41
N LEU A 305 -27.21 -0.29 2.56
CA LEU A 305 -28.25 0.29 1.69
C LEU A 305 -29.57 0.45 2.46
N ASP A 306 -30.68 0.74 1.77
CA ASP A 306 -31.97 0.90 2.43
C ASP A 306 -32.61 -0.46 2.81
N LEU A 307 -32.33 -0.86 4.05
CA LEU A 307 -32.87 -2.07 4.66
C LEU A 307 -34.12 -1.80 5.52
N ALA A 308 -34.78 -0.64 5.36
CA ALA A 308 -36.01 -0.35 6.08
C ALA A 308 -37.15 -1.29 5.64
N GLY A 309 -37.91 -1.82 6.59
CA GLY A 309 -39.02 -2.75 6.30
C GLY A 309 -38.56 -4.05 5.63
N HIS A 310 -37.30 -4.46 5.86
CA HIS A 310 -36.78 -5.71 5.34
C HIS A 310 -37.60 -6.92 5.86
N PRO A 311 -37.91 -7.93 5.02
CA PRO A 311 -38.67 -9.10 5.47
C PRO A 311 -38.03 -9.86 6.63
N CYS A 312 -36.70 -9.83 6.72
CA CYS A 312 -35.91 -10.46 7.78
C CYS A 312 -35.64 -9.53 8.98
N ALA A 313 -36.41 -8.46 9.17
CA ALA A 313 -36.18 -7.49 10.25
C ALA A 313 -36.10 -8.14 11.64
N ALA A 314 -36.79 -9.27 11.87
CA ALA A 314 -36.73 -10.00 13.13
C ALA A 314 -35.32 -10.54 13.48
N ALA A 315 -34.44 -10.69 12.49
CA ALA A 315 -33.04 -11.09 12.70
C ALA A 315 -32.11 -9.90 13.01
N PHE A 316 -32.61 -8.67 12.90
CA PHE A 316 -31.85 -7.45 13.22
C PHE A 316 -32.17 -7.02 14.65
N ASP A 317 -31.15 -6.63 15.41
CA ASP A 317 -31.36 -6.08 16.74
C ASP A 317 -32.19 -4.80 16.64
N GLY A 318 -33.37 -4.79 17.26
CA GLY A 318 -34.31 -3.66 17.17
C GLY A 318 -35.05 -3.54 15.83
N GLY A 319 -34.99 -4.53 14.94
CA GLY A 319 -35.78 -4.56 13.70
C GLY A 319 -35.18 -3.80 12.52
N THR A 320 -33.99 -3.23 12.65
CA THR A 320 -33.37 -2.36 11.64
C THR A 320 -31.87 -2.58 11.52
N LEU A 321 -31.35 -2.63 10.30
CA LEU A 321 -29.90 -2.69 10.02
C LEU A 321 -29.47 -1.44 9.25
N SER A 322 -28.55 -0.68 9.84
CA SER A 322 -27.99 0.57 9.32
C SER A 322 -26.61 0.79 9.95
N ALA A 323 -25.85 1.77 9.50
CA ALA A 323 -24.58 2.12 10.12
C ALA A 323 -24.71 2.42 11.62
N ALA A 324 -25.75 3.18 12.00
CA ALA A 324 -26.00 3.54 13.39
C ALA A 324 -26.32 2.31 14.25
N THR A 325 -27.23 1.45 13.79
CA THR A 325 -27.64 0.27 14.57
C THR A 325 -26.60 -0.84 14.58
N ALA A 326 -25.87 -1.05 13.47
CA ALA A 326 -24.80 -2.05 13.39
C ALA A 326 -23.66 -1.76 14.38
N SER A 327 -23.30 -0.48 14.58
CA SER A 327 -22.21 -0.08 15.49
C SER A 327 -22.46 -0.41 16.98
N VAL A 328 -23.70 -0.71 17.36
CA VAL A 328 -24.10 -1.03 18.74
C VAL A 328 -24.87 -2.35 18.86
N SER A 329 -25.01 -3.09 17.76
CA SER A 329 -25.77 -4.35 17.69
C SER A 329 -24.90 -5.52 18.16
N PRO A 330 -25.28 -6.25 19.23
CA PRO A 330 -24.60 -7.47 19.62
C PRO A 330 -24.56 -8.51 18.49
N SER A 331 -25.66 -8.70 17.76
CA SER A 331 -25.74 -9.67 16.67
C SER A 331 -24.79 -9.31 15.50
N PHE A 332 -24.62 -8.02 15.21
CA PHE A 332 -23.67 -7.57 14.20
C PHE A 332 -22.22 -7.63 14.69
N ALA A 333 -21.97 -7.39 15.99
CA ALA A 333 -20.67 -7.62 16.58
C ALA A 333 -20.27 -9.11 16.46
N ASP A 334 -21.18 -10.04 16.75
CA ASP A 334 -20.95 -11.48 16.54
C ASP A 334 -20.61 -11.83 15.09
N PHE A 335 -21.20 -11.12 14.11
CA PHE A 335 -20.84 -11.26 12.69
C PHE A 335 -19.39 -10.83 12.40
N VAL A 336 -18.96 -9.69 12.94
CA VAL A 336 -17.58 -9.19 12.77
C VAL A 336 -16.59 -10.12 13.48
N ASP A 337 -16.88 -10.51 14.71
CA ASP A 337 -16.05 -11.43 15.51
C ASP A 337 -15.94 -12.81 14.83
N ALA A 338 -16.99 -13.27 14.17
CA ALA A 338 -16.95 -14.50 13.38
C ALA A 338 -16.05 -14.37 12.15
N ILE A 339 -16.03 -13.22 11.45
CA ILE A 339 -15.05 -12.98 10.37
C ILE A 339 -13.63 -13.01 10.92
N ASP A 340 -13.36 -12.33 12.04
CA ASP A 340 -12.05 -12.33 12.70
C ASP A 340 -11.63 -13.74 13.07
N ALA A 341 -12.50 -14.52 13.72
CA ALA A 341 -12.22 -15.90 14.11
C ALA A 341 -11.92 -16.83 12.91
N ILE A 342 -12.54 -16.59 11.74
CA ILE A 342 -12.29 -17.36 10.52
C ILE A 342 -10.94 -16.99 9.90
N LEU A 343 -10.55 -15.72 9.94
CA LEU A 343 -9.30 -15.23 9.35
C LEU A 343 -8.09 -15.38 10.28
N ALA A 344 -8.30 -15.41 11.60
CA ALA A 344 -7.23 -15.49 12.59
C ALA A 344 -6.28 -16.69 12.41
N PRO A 345 -6.73 -17.91 12.04
CA PRO A 345 -5.83 -19.01 11.71
C PRO A 345 -4.87 -18.73 10.55
N ALA A 346 -5.23 -17.81 9.65
CA ALA A 346 -4.37 -17.35 8.57
C ALA A 346 -3.34 -16.29 9.01
N GLY A 347 -3.33 -15.90 10.29
CA GLY A 347 -2.55 -14.77 10.79
C GLY A 347 -3.10 -13.42 10.33
N VAL A 348 -4.38 -13.36 9.95
CA VAL A 348 -5.06 -12.11 9.57
C VAL A 348 -6.10 -11.80 10.64
N SER A 349 -6.01 -10.61 11.23
CA SER A 349 -7.00 -10.12 12.20
C SER A 349 -7.82 -8.97 11.60
N VAL A 350 -9.07 -8.83 12.03
CA VAL A 350 -9.89 -7.67 11.71
C VAL A 350 -9.37 -6.46 12.48
N GLY A 351 -9.03 -5.41 11.73
CA GLY A 351 -8.54 -4.14 12.26
C GLY A 351 -9.67 -3.17 12.58
N ALA A 352 -9.58 -1.96 12.04
CA ALA A 352 -10.63 -0.96 12.20
C ALA A 352 -11.90 -1.38 11.44
N VAL A 353 -13.05 -1.24 12.09
CA VAL A 353 -14.37 -1.41 11.47
C VAL A 353 -15.06 -0.06 11.40
N THR A 354 -15.46 0.33 10.20
CA THR A 354 -16.18 1.59 9.95
C THR A 354 -17.56 1.29 9.37
N TYR A 355 -18.50 2.21 9.56
CA TYR A 355 -19.90 2.01 9.22
C TYR A 355 -20.43 3.25 8.49
N ARG A 356 -21.10 3.06 7.35
CA ARG A 356 -21.74 4.14 6.58
C ARG A 356 -23.03 3.68 5.93
N ASP A 357 -24.04 4.55 5.90
CA ASP A 357 -25.23 4.33 5.09
C ASP A 357 -24.99 4.85 3.66
N LEU A 358 -25.39 4.08 2.65
CA LEU A 358 -25.52 4.53 1.26
C LEU A 358 -27.00 4.79 0.96
N ARG A 359 -27.41 6.05 1.10
CA ARG A 359 -28.82 6.46 0.89
C ARG A 359 -29.06 6.93 -0.54
N GLY A 360 -30.33 6.88 -0.96
CA GLY A 360 -30.76 7.43 -2.25
C GLY A 360 -30.39 6.58 -3.47
N ARG A 361 -30.15 5.28 -3.27
CA ARG A 361 -29.88 4.30 -4.32
C ARG A 361 -30.86 3.12 -4.28
N PRO A 362 -32.19 3.37 -4.37
CA PRO A 362 -33.17 2.29 -4.35
C PRO A 362 -33.03 1.34 -5.55
N ASP A 363 -32.35 1.79 -6.61
CA ASP A 363 -31.97 0.99 -7.76
C ASP A 363 -31.01 -0.15 -7.39
N LEU A 364 -30.26 -0.04 -6.29
CA LEU A 364 -29.27 -1.04 -5.86
C LEU A 364 -29.71 -1.87 -4.64
N ASP A 365 -30.91 -1.63 -4.10
CA ASP A 365 -31.35 -2.34 -2.88
C ASP A 365 -31.51 -3.85 -3.15
N ALA A 366 -32.14 -4.23 -4.26
CA ALA A 366 -32.20 -5.61 -4.75
C ALA A 366 -31.20 -5.77 -5.89
N LEU A 367 -29.99 -6.22 -5.58
CA LEU A 367 -28.85 -6.16 -6.48
C LEU A 367 -28.93 -7.24 -7.57
N ASP A 368 -29.08 -6.84 -8.83
CA ASP A 368 -28.76 -7.73 -9.95
C ASP A 368 -27.23 -7.92 -10.01
N THR A 369 -26.75 -9.16 -10.17
CA THR A 369 -25.30 -9.42 -10.34
C THR A 369 -24.64 -8.57 -11.44
N ARG A 370 -25.40 -8.13 -12.46
CA ARG A 370 -24.92 -7.22 -13.53
C ARG A 370 -24.68 -5.79 -13.05
N GLU A 371 -25.28 -5.38 -11.93
CA GLU A 371 -25.17 -4.05 -11.31
C GLU A 371 -24.14 -4.01 -10.18
N LEU A 372 -23.53 -5.14 -9.82
CA LEU A 372 -22.50 -5.23 -8.77
C LEU A 372 -21.41 -4.17 -8.95
N GLY A 373 -20.91 -3.99 -10.17
CA GLY A 373 -19.87 -2.98 -10.44
C GLY A 373 -20.33 -1.54 -10.17
N ALA A 374 -21.61 -1.22 -10.41
CA ALA A 374 -22.16 0.11 -10.12
C ALA A 374 -22.28 0.36 -8.60
N LEU A 375 -22.57 -0.68 -7.82
CA LEU A 375 -22.56 -0.64 -6.36
C LEU A 375 -21.15 -0.45 -5.81
N LEU A 376 -20.20 -1.31 -6.19
CA LEU A 376 -18.83 -1.28 -5.66
C LEU A 376 -18.07 0.01 -6.02
N SER A 377 -18.43 0.64 -7.14
CA SER A 377 -17.90 1.96 -7.53
C SER A 377 -18.34 3.11 -6.61
N THR A 378 -19.18 2.86 -5.60
CA THR A 378 -19.55 3.85 -4.56
C THR A 378 -18.68 3.77 -3.30
N SER A 379 -17.69 2.88 -3.28
CA SER A 379 -16.66 2.81 -2.24
C SER A 379 -15.84 4.11 -2.18
N THR A 380 -15.55 4.56 -0.96
CA THR A 380 -14.82 5.81 -0.71
C THR A 380 -13.59 5.63 0.17
N GLU A 381 -13.49 4.46 0.80
CA GLU A 381 -12.52 4.12 1.82
C GLU A 381 -11.29 3.47 1.14
N PRO A 382 -10.09 4.06 1.26
CA PRO A 382 -8.88 3.46 0.71
C PRO A 382 -8.38 2.33 1.63
N GLY A 383 -8.04 1.18 1.04
CA GLY A 383 -7.52 0.01 1.76
C GLY A 383 -8.61 -0.86 2.39
N GLY A 384 -8.20 -1.96 3.01
CA GLY A 384 -9.13 -2.90 3.64
C GLY A 384 -10.12 -3.52 2.64
N ALA A 385 -11.23 -4.06 3.17
CA ALA A 385 -12.34 -4.57 2.38
C ALA A 385 -13.62 -3.76 2.65
N THR A 386 -14.21 -3.22 1.59
CA THR A 386 -15.55 -2.63 1.65
C THR A 386 -16.60 -3.72 1.49
N VAL A 387 -17.52 -3.82 2.44
CA VAL A 387 -18.57 -4.83 2.52
C VAL A 387 -19.93 -4.15 2.44
N PHE A 388 -20.62 -4.30 1.31
CA PHE A 388 -21.94 -3.72 1.08
C PHE A 388 -23.05 -4.67 1.50
N PHE A 389 -23.94 -4.23 2.39
CA PHE A 389 -25.17 -4.94 2.74
C PHE A 389 -26.31 -4.43 1.87
N VAL A 390 -26.78 -5.29 0.98
CA VAL A 390 -27.95 -5.08 0.12
C VAL A 390 -29.13 -5.90 0.63
N ARG A 391 -30.35 -5.61 0.17
CA ARG A 391 -31.56 -6.37 0.57
C ARG A 391 -31.47 -7.81 0.10
N SER A 392 -31.18 -8.01 -1.18
CA SER A 392 -31.11 -9.32 -1.83
C SER A 392 -30.12 -9.28 -3.00
N ILE A 393 -29.67 -10.44 -3.45
CA ILE A 393 -28.83 -10.57 -4.66
C ILE A 393 -29.55 -11.50 -5.65
N ASP A 394 -29.73 -11.05 -6.89
CA ASP A 394 -30.33 -11.82 -7.98
C ASP A 394 -29.27 -12.45 -8.90
N PRO A 395 -29.36 -13.76 -9.22
CA PRO A 395 -30.41 -14.71 -8.84
C PRO A 395 -30.43 -15.06 -7.34
N SER A 396 -31.63 -15.24 -6.80
CA SER A 396 -31.84 -15.63 -5.39
C SER A 396 -31.01 -16.85 -4.99
N GLY A 397 -30.48 -16.83 -3.76
CA GLY A 397 -29.61 -17.87 -3.22
C GLY A 397 -28.12 -17.52 -3.24
N ILE A 398 -27.74 -16.41 -3.87
CA ILE A 398 -26.39 -15.85 -3.75
C ILE A 398 -26.30 -15.07 -2.43
N LEU A 399 -25.43 -15.52 -1.52
CA LEU A 399 -25.26 -14.89 -0.20
C LEU A 399 -24.25 -13.75 -0.22
N ALA A 400 -23.20 -13.90 -1.03
CA ALA A 400 -22.09 -12.97 -1.10
C ALA A 400 -21.45 -12.98 -2.50
N LEU A 401 -20.95 -11.83 -2.95
CA LEU A 401 -20.21 -11.67 -4.21
C LEU A 401 -18.98 -10.80 -3.98
N ALA A 402 -17.83 -11.24 -4.50
CA ALA A 402 -16.67 -10.37 -4.68
C ALA A 402 -16.77 -9.63 -6.02
N GLY A 403 -16.30 -8.39 -6.08
CA GLY A 403 -16.29 -7.61 -7.32
C GLY A 403 -15.43 -8.22 -8.43
N ALA A 404 -14.31 -8.83 -8.06
CA ALA A 404 -13.47 -9.66 -8.90
C ALA A 404 -12.61 -10.61 -8.03
N ILE A 405 -11.85 -11.48 -8.69
CA ILE A 405 -10.96 -12.46 -8.04
C ILE A 405 -9.58 -12.40 -8.71
N PRO A 406 -8.57 -11.73 -8.11
CA PRO A 406 -8.68 -10.76 -7.02
C PRO A 406 -9.49 -9.51 -7.38
N GLY A 407 -9.91 -8.74 -6.38
CA GLY A 407 -10.50 -7.40 -6.58
C GLY A 407 -9.45 -6.32 -6.86
N ALA A 408 -9.84 -5.04 -6.87
CA ALA A 408 -8.92 -3.90 -6.98
C ALA A 408 -8.61 -3.29 -5.60
N PRO A 409 -7.63 -3.82 -4.84
CA PRO A 409 -7.31 -3.33 -3.50
C PRO A 409 -6.81 -1.89 -3.52
N GLY A 410 -7.23 -1.07 -2.55
CA GLY A 410 -6.75 0.30 -2.38
C GLY A 410 -7.23 1.32 -3.44
N LEU A 411 -7.91 0.87 -4.49
CA LEU A 411 -8.47 1.74 -5.53
C LEU A 411 -9.94 2.02 -5.23
N VAL A 412 -10.24 3.21 -4.72
CA VAL A 412 -11.62 3.66 -4.44
C VAL A 412 -12.40 3.90 -5.73
N GLY A 413 -13.73 3.75 -5.65
CA GLY A 413 -14.63 4.06 -6.74
C GLY A 413 -14.48 3.13 -7.95
N ARG A 414 -13.97 1.90 -7.75
CA ARG A 414 -13.79 0.91 -8.80
C ARG A 414 -14.91 -0.14 -8.80
N PRO A 415 -15.27 -0.68 -9.98
CA PRO A 415 -16.30 -1.70 -10.10
C PRO A 415 -15.94 -3.02 -9.43
N THR A 416 -14.67 -3.23 -9.08
CA THR A 416 -14.19 -4.43 -8.39
C THR A 416 -13.71 -4.18 -6.96
N ALA A 417 -13.94 -2.98 -6.39
CA ALA A 417 -13.45 -2.57 -5.07
C ALA A 417 -14.40 -2.96 -3.92
N GLY A 418 -14.49 -4.26 -3.63
CA GLY A 418 -15.14 -4.77 -2.43
C GLY A 418 -15.98 -6.01 -2.65
N VAL A 419 -16.90 -6.24 -1.73
CA VAL A 419 -17.83 -7.38 -1.71
C VAL A 419 -19.25 -6.91 -1.40
N ALA A 420 -20.25 -7.63 -1.91
CA ALA A 420 -21.66 -7.40 -1.60
C ALA A 420 -22.26 -8.62 -0.89
N ILE A 421 -23.11 -8.39 0.11
CA ILE A 421 -23.75 -9.38 0.97
C ILE A 421 -25.26 -9.16 0.96
N GLY A 422 -26.04 -10.21 0.67
CA GLY A 422 -27.49 -10.17 0.70
C GLY A 422 -28.05 -10.36 2.11
N ALA A 423 -28.67 -9.32 2.68
CA ALA A 423 -29.27 -9.38 4.01
C ALA A 423 -30.48 -10.33 4.10
N GLU A 424 -31.12 -10.68 2.97
CA GLU A 424 -32.17 -11.70 2.89
C GLU A 424 -31.75 -13.06 3.43
N ALA A 425 -30.45 -13.37 3.40
CA ALA A 425 -29.90 -14.60 3.94
C ALA A 425 -30.30 -14.81 5.41
N LEU A 426 -30.42 -13.74 6.19
CA LEU A 426 -30.76 -13.77 7.61
C LEU A 426 -32.20 -14.21 7.91
N CYS A 427 -33.07 -14.32 6.89
CA CYS A 427 -34.38 -14.94 7.05
C CYS A 427 -34.28 -16.45 7.32
N TYR A 428 -33.20 -17.09 6.88
CA TYR A 428 -33.05 -18.56 6.92
C TYR A 428 -31.64 -19.02 7.35
N ARG A 429 -30.73 -18.09 7.65
CA ARG A 429 -29.37 -18.32 8.13
C ARG A 429 -29.08 -17.50 9.39
N SER A 430 -28.05 -17.92 10.11
CA SER A 430 -27.51 -17.15 11.23
C SER A 430 -26.55 -16.04 10.76
N TRP A 431 -26.26 -15.09 11.65
CA TRP A 431 -25.19 -14.11 11.44
C TRP A 431 -23.83 -14.77 11.25
N THR A 432 -23.54 -15.88 11.95
CA THR A 432 -22.29 -16.64 11.77
C THR A 432 -22.18 -17.29 10.39
N ASP A 433 -23.29 -17.84 9.85
CA ASP A 433 -23.28 -18.37 8.48
C ASP A 433 -23.02 -17.26 7.44
N LEU A 434 -23.62 -16.08 7.65
CA LEU A 434 -23.41 -14.93 6.78
C LEU A 434 -21.96 -14.40 6.88
N ALA A 435 -21.38 -14.40 8.09
CA ALA A 435 -19.98 -14.03 8.33
C ALA A 435 -19.03 -14.94 7.56
N ARG A 436 -19.29 -16.25 7.51
CA ARG A 436 -18.52 -17.18 6.68
C ARG A 436 -18.63 -16.85 5.20
N SER A 437 -19.84 -16.58 4.68
CA SER A 437 -20.00 -16.17 3.28
C SER A 437 -19.29 -14.85 2.97
N ALA A 438 -19.30 -13.90 3.90
CA ALA A 438 -18.55 -12.65 3.78
C ALA A 438 -17.03 -12.91 3.78
N ALA A 439 -16.53 -13.73 4.70
CA ALA A 439 -15.12 -14.11 4.77
C ALA A 439 -14.65 -14.84 3.49
N HIS A 440 -15.49 -15.69 2.90
CA HIS A 440 -15.23 -16.32 1.60
C HIS A 440 -15.10 -15.28 0.48
N ALA A 441 -16.05 -14.34 0.38
CA ALA A 441 -15.99 -13.27 -0.61
C ALA A 441 -14.80 -12.31 -0.38
N ILE A 442 -14.45 -12.02 0.87
CA ILE A 442 -13.26 -11.25 1.23
C ILE A 442 -11.99 -12.00 0.83
N GLY A 443 -11.94 -13.32 1.01
CA GLY A 443 -10.85 -14.17 0.54
C GLY A 443 -10.66 -14.05 -0.97
N HIS A 444 -11.75 -14.10 -1.73
CA HIS A 444 -11.76 -13.83 -3.17
C HIS A 444 -11.25 -12.42 -3.52
N TYR A 445 -11.76 -11.40 -2.84
CA TYR A 445 -11.32 -10.01 -3.02
C TYR A 445 -9.81 -9.85 -2.75
N ALA A 446 -9.29 -10.53 -1.71
CA ALA A 446 -7.89 -10.53 -1.32
C ALA A 446 -6.98 -11.40 -2.21
N GLY A 447 -7.55 -12.20 -3.11
CA GLY A 447 -6.82 -12.94 -4.15
C GLY A 447 -6.82 -14.46 -4.03
N LEU A 448 -7.59 -15.03 -3.10
CA LEU A 448 -7.81 -16.47 -3.07
C LEU A 448 -8.77 -16.91 -4.16
N PHE A 449 -8.53 -18.09 -4.73
CA PHE A 449 -9.46 -18.73 -5.66
C PHE A 449 -10.22 -19.86 -4.96
N ALA A 450 -11.25 -20.38 -5.63
CA ALA A 450 -11.91 -21.57 -5.12
C ALA A 450 -10.91 -22.72 -5.04
N ASN A 451 -10.86 -23.40 -3.89
CA ASN A 451 -9.98 -24.55 -3.63
C ASN A 451 -10.18 -25.67 -4.67
N VAL A 452 -11.43 -25.80 -5.13
CA VAL A 452 -11.84 -26.56 -6.30
C VAL A 452 -12.92 -25.76 -7.02
N ALA A 453 -12.73 -25.51 -8.31
CA ALA A 453 -13.73 -24.86 -9.15
C ALA A 453 -14.91 -25.79 -9.43
N PRO A 454 -16.07 -25.24 -9.86
CA PRO A 454 -17.24 -26.06 -10.23
C PRO A 454 -16.96 -27.09 -11.34
N ASP A 455 -15.94 -26.88 -12.16
CA ASP A 455 -15.49 -27.82 -13.21
C ASP A 455 -14.51 -28.90 -12.70
N GLY A 456 -14.20 -28.89 -11.40
CA GLY A 456 -13.26 -29.81 -10.75
C GLY A 456 -11.80 -29.35 -10.77
N THR A 457 -11.49 -28.18 -11.35
CA THR A 457 -10.13 -27.65 -11.40
C THR A 457 -9.69 -27.20 -10.01
N ALA A 458 -8.63 -27.82 -9.47
CA ALA A 458 -8.07 -27.46 -8.17
C ALA A 458 -7.36 -26.10 -8.20
N ASP A 459 -7.28 -25.47 -7.03
CA ASP A 459 -6.46 -24.29 -6.77
C ASP A 459 -4.97 -24.60 -7.00
N PRO A 460 -4.18 -23.71 -7.66
CA PRO A 460 -2.73 -23.90 -7.84
C PRO A 460 -1.95 -23.96 -6.52
N ILE A 461 -2.53 -23.49 -5.40
CA ILE A 461 -1.90 -23.58 -4.09
C ILE A 461 -1.81 -25.04 -3.65
N ALA A 462 -0.59 -25.59 -3.62
CA ALA A 462 -0.34 -27.02 -3.48
C ALA A 462 -0.89 -27.66 -2.19
N ASP A 463 -1.03 -26.89 -1.11
CA ASP A 463 -1.55 -27.35 0.18
C ASP A 463 -3.04 -27.01 0.40
N SER A 464 -3.72 -26.48 -0.61
CA SER A 464 -5.15 -26.15 -0.58
C SER A 464 -5.99 -27.44 -0.61
N PRO A 465 -6.66 -27.83 0.50
CA PRO A 465 -7.49 -29.03 0.50
C PRO A 465 -8.68 -28.82 -0.43
N THR A 466 -9.07 -29.83 -1.22
CA THR A 466 -10.17 -29.73 -2.20
C THR A 466 -11.55 -30.07 -1.64
N ASP A 467 -11.64 -30.38 -0.34
CA ASP A 467 -12.89 -30.74 0.32
C ASP A 467 -13.67 -29.51 0.83
N ALA A 468 -14.91 -29.76 1.28
CA ALA A 468 -15.82 -28.72 1.73
C ALA A 468 -15.47 -28.08 3.08
N SER A 469 -14.43 -28.55 3.79
CA SER A 469 -13.99 -27.89 5.04
C SER A 469 -13.18 -26.61 4.79
N ASN A 470 -12.69 -26.40 3.57
CA ASN A 470 -11.98 -25.19 3.19
C ASN A 470 -12.94 -23.99 3.08
N LEU A 471 -12.47 -22.82 3.52
CA LEU A 471 -13.18 -21.55 3.40
C LEU A 471 -13.51 -21.24 1.94
N MET A 472 -12.59 -21.53 1.02
CA MET A 472 -12.72 -21.24 -0.42
C MET A 472 -13.45 -22.32 -1.20
N TYR A 473 -14.22 -23.20 -0.54
CA TYR A 473 -15.10 -24.11 -1.25
C TYR A 473 -16.22 -23.33 -1.96
N PHE A 474 -16.41 -23.59 -3.25
CA PHE A 474 -17.25 -22.79 -4.16
C PHE A 474 -18.75 -22.75 -3.83
N SER A 475 -19.21 -23.50 -2.83
CA SER A 475 -20.62 -23.58 -2.44
C SER A 475 -20.88 -22.99 -1.06
N GLU A 476 -22.14 -22.71 -0.75
CA GLU A 476 -22.56 -22.21 0.57
C GLU A 476 -22.23 -23.17 1.74
N PHE A 477 -21.89 -24.42 1.45
CA PHE A 477 -21.50 -25.43 2.45
C PHE A 477 -19.99 -25.45 2.74
N GLY A 478 -19.24 -24.46 2.25
CA GLY A 478 -17.83 -24.30 2.61
C GLY A 478 -17.61 -24.21 4.11
N GLY A 479 -16.41 -24.58 4.55
CA GLY A 479 -16.02 -24.57 5.94
C GLY A 479 -15.36 -23.24 6.31
N VAL A 480 -14.44 -23.31 7.26
CA VAL A 480 -13.69 -22.15 7.77
C VAL A 480 -12.18 -22.38 7.69
N GLY A 481 -11.74 -23.52 7.17
CA GLY A 481 -10.32 -23.87 7.09
C GLY A 481 -9.61 -23.07 6.00
N VAL A 482 -8.43 -22.55 6.33
CA VAL A 482 -7.53 -21.88 5.37
C VAL A 482 -6.21 -22.65 5.41
N SER A 483 -5.68 -23.05 4.25
CA SER A 483 -4.37 -23.71 4.21
C SER A 483 -3.23 -22.72 4.54
N PRO A 484 -2.06 -23.20 4.99
CA PRO A 484 -0.89 -22.33 5.16
C PRO A 484 -0.56 -21.49 3.91
N GLY A 485 -0.68 -22.08 2.72
CA GLY A 485 -0.47 -21.38 1.47
C GLY A 485 -1.51 -20.30 1.15
N GLN A 486 -2.79 -20.58 1.40
CA GLN A 486 -3.84 -19.57 1.30
C GLN A 486 -3.64 -18.44 2.32
N ALA A 487 -3.20 -18.79 3.54
CA ALA A 487 -2.92 -17.82 4.58
C ALA A 487 -1.80 -16.84 4.18
N GLU A 488 -0.76 -17.33 3.53
CA GLU A 488 0.32 -16.51 2.99
C GLU A 488 -0.16 -15.52 1.92
N VAL A 489 -1.02 -15.96 0.99
CA VAL A 489 -1.63 -15.07 0.00
C VAL A 489 -2.46 -13.97 0.67
N LEU A 490 -3.26 -14.31 1.69
CA LEU A 490 -4.05 -13.32 2.44
C LEU A 490 -3.18 -12.28 3.16
N ARG A 491 -2.10 -12.71 3.84
CA ARG A 491 -1.20 -11.79 4.56
C ARG A 491 -0.38 -10.89 3.65
N ARG A 492 -0.02 -11.39 2.45
CA ARG A 492 0.71 -10.60 1.45
C ARG A 492 -0.20 -9.69 0.61
N SER A 493 -1.51 -9.91 0.63
CA SER A 493 -2.47 -9.15 -0.18
C SER A 493 -2.40 -7.64 0.09
N PRO A 494 -2.50 -6.76 -0.93
CA PRO A 494 -2.58 -5.33 -0.71
C PRO A 494 -3.85 -4.87 0.04
N VAL A 495 -4.83 -5.77 0.21
CA VAL A 495 -6.02 -5.58 1.06
C VAL A 495 -5.65 -5.48 2.55
N THR A 496 -4.59 -6.18 2.98
CA THR A 496 -4.15 -6.26 4.38
C THR A 496 -2.94 -5.37 4.65
N ARG A 497 -2.71 -5.01 5.92
CA ARG A 497 -1.62 -4.13 6.38
C ARG A 497 -0.78 -4.73 7.51
#